data_AF-A0A932F4L3-F1
#
_entry.id   AF-A0A932F4L3-F1
#
_cell.length_a   1.000
_cell.length_b   1.000
_cell.length_c   1.000
_cell.angle_alpha   90.00
_cell.angle_beta   90.00
_cell.angle_gamma   90.00
#
_symmetry.space_group_name_H-M   'P 1'
#
loop_
_entity.id
_entity.type
_entity.pdbx_description
1 polymer ?
#
loop_
_entity_poly.entity_id
_entity_poly.type
_entity_poly.pdbx_seq_one_letter_code
_entity_poly.pdbx_strand_id
1 'polypeptide(L)'
;SQIKCSDCHQGGLKAFRNTGMACYSCHKKDDKHDGTQGQQCAQCHNDKDWKTTQFDHGRTRFPLTGSHSRVECKACHATKRFNDVQRDCVACHRKDDRHKARFGARCETCHNTRNWKSWDFNHARQTSYPLTGEHTRLSCEACHSQPAPSGKAVAETGQRCFDCHRKDDAHDGQFGGRCEQCHSTKGWKQLEKHFSLSQKQAPTMNVQFSHLVVVVAVGSTPPLVHDAHPPHQAPDPRGRVRAAAGSGFDAGGGARAG
;
A
#
# COMPACT_ATOMS: atom_id res chain seq x y z
N SER A 1 -31.96 25.99 -39.00
CA SER A 1 -31.48 26.46 -40.33
C SER A 1 -31.66 25.33 -41.32
N GLN A 2 -32.05 25.63 -42.56
CA GLN A 2 -32.27 24.62 -43.60
C GLN A 2 -30.94 24.37 -44.34
N ILE A 3 -30.43 23.13 -44.31
CA ILE A 3 -29.22 22.74 -45.04
C ILE A 3 -29.58 22.53 -46.52
N LYS A 4 -28.75 23.04 -47.45
CA LYS A 4 -28.94 22.85 -48.90
C LYS A 4 -28.27 21.57 -49.36
N CYS A 5 -28.78 20.95 -50.42
CA CYS A 5 -28.19 19.72 -50.99
C CYS A 5 -26.70 19.91 -51.39
N SER A 6 -26.34 21.11 -51.86
CA SER A 6 -24.97 21.47 -52.24
C SER A 6 -23.97 21.51 -51.07
N ASP A 7 -24.47 21.64 -49.84
CA ASP A 7 -23.63 21.70 -48.64
C ASP A 7 -23.07 20.30 -48.30
N CYS A 8 -23.77 19.24 -48.73
CA CYS A 8 -23.37 17.85 -48.52
C CYS A 8 -22.84 17.15 -49.78
N HIS A 9 -23.27 17.56 -50.98
CA HIS A 9 -22.93 16.90 -52.25
C HIS A 9 -22.00 17.76 -53.11
N GLN A 10 -20.79 18.01 -52.59
CA GLN A 10 -19.75 18.75 -53.30
C GLN A 10 -19.16 17.84 -54.40
N GLY A 11 -19.44 18.13 -55.68
CA GLY A 11 -18.94 17.34 -56.83
C GLY A 11 -20.01 16.74 -57.77
N GLY A 12 -21.25 17.21 -57.71
CA GLY A 12 -22.31 16.84 -58.66
C GLY A 12 -22.92 15.44 -58.42
N LEU A 13 -23.60 14.87 -59.42
CA LEU A 13 -24.39 13.63 -59.31
C LEU A 13 -23.62 12.41 -58.75
N LYS A 14 -22.30 12.32 -58.98
CA LYS A 14 -21.46 11.25 -58.39
C LYS A 14 -21.28 11.38 -56.87
N ALA A 15 -21.33 12.60 -56.33
CA ALA A 15 -21.21 12.85 -54.90
C ALA A 15 -22.43 12.31 -54.11
N PHE A 16 -23.61 12.24 -54.72
CA PHE A 16 -24.82 11.73 -54.07
C PHE A 16 -24.72 10.27 -53.60
N ARG A 17 -23.85 9.45 -54.22
CA ARG A 17 -23.65 8.05 -53.83
C ARG A 17 -22.55 7.83 -52.80
N ASN A 18 -21.61 8.77 -52.67
CA ASN A 18 -20.38 8.57 -51.90
C ASN A 18 -20.17 9.61 -50.78
N THR A 19 -21.19 10.40 -50.42
CA THR A 19 -21.12 11.31 -49.28
C THR A 19 -21.03 10.50 -47.98
N GLY A 20 -19.94 10.68 -47.22
CA GLY A 20 -19.77 10.06 -45.92
C GLY A 20 -20.85 10.51 -44.94
N MET A 21 -21.53 9.55 -44.31
CA MET A 21 -22.63 9.82 -43.37
C MET A 21 -22.18 9.98 -41.91
N ALA A 22 -20.90 9.74 -41.63
CA ALA A 22 -20.35 9.95 -40.30
C ALA A 22 -20.18 11.45 -40.03
N CYS A 23 -20.48 11.92 -38.81
CA CYS A 23 -20.30 13.33 -38.45
C CYS A 23 -18.88 13.83 -38.81
N TYR A 24 -17.87 13.01 -38.52
CA TYR A 24 -16.47 13.35 -38.73
C TYR A 24 -16.08 13.55 -40.21
N SER A 25 -16.76 12.90 -41.18
CA SER A 25 -16.38 13.06 -42.59
C SER A 25 -16.60 14.48 -43.12
N CYS A 26 -17.55 15.22 -42.54
CA CYS A 26 -17.81 16.62 -42.87
C CYS A 26 -17.23 17.56 -41.80
N HIS A 27 -17.35 17.21 -40.52
CA HIS A 27 -17.01 18.07 -39.38
C HIS A 27 -15.60 17.85 -38.83
N LYS A 28 -14.68 17.26 -39.60
CA LYS A 28 -13.28 17.07 -39.18
C LYS A 28 -12.62 18.38 -38.74
N LYS A 29 -12.91 19.49 -39.41
CA LYS A 29 -12.36 20.82 -39.08
C LYS A 29 -13.07 21.49 -37.90
N ASP A 30 -14.27 21.04 -37.56
CA ASP A 30 -15.08 21.57 -36.47
C ASP A 30 -14.78 20.89 -35.14
N ASP A 31 -14.11 19.73 -35.17
CA ASP A 31 -13.72 18.99 -33.98
C ASP A 31 -12.88 19.85 -33.03
N LYS A 32 -13.44 20.13 -31.86
CA LYS A 32 -12.81 20.93 -30.80
C LYS A 32 -11.88 20.10 -29.91
N HIS A 33 -11.80 18.79 -30.14
CA HIS A 33 -10.99 17.86 -29.35
C HIS A 33 -9.67 17.50 -30.02
N ASP A 34 -9.31 18.13 -31.14
CA ASP A 34 -8.07 17.90 -31.89
C ASP A 34 -7.84 16.41 -32.23
N GLY A 35 -8.92 15.66 -32.51
CA GLY A 35 -8.89 14.23 -32.82
C GLY A 35 -8.68 13.29 -31.61
N THR A 36 -8.55 13.82 -30.38
CA THR A 36 -8.21 13.01 -29.21
C THR A 36 -9.34 12.11 -28.70
N GLN A 37 -10.60 12.45 -29.02
CA GLN A 37 -11.78 11.69 -28.60
C GLN A 37 -12.33 10.74 -29.68
N GLY A 38 -11.57 10.52 -30.76
CA GLY A 38 -11.98 9.68 -31.88
C GLY A 38 -13.05 10.34 -32.76
N GLN A 39 -13.64 9.55 -33.66
CA GLN A 39 -14.52 10.05 -34.72
C GLN A 39 -16.02 9.82 -34.44
N GLN A 40 -16.35 9.13 -33.35
CA GLN A 40 -17.72 8.76 -33.01
C GLN A 40 -18.40 9.86 -32.18
N CYS A 41 -18.62 11.03 -32.80
CA CYS A 41 -19.16 12.20 -32.12
C CYS A 41 -20.49 11.95 -31.40
N ALA A 42 -21.32 11.05 -31.94
CA ALA A 42 -22.63 10.66 -31.40
C ALA A 42 -22.57 9.96 -30.03
N GLN A 43 -21.40 9.52 -29.57
CA GLN A 43 -21.23 8.99 -28.21
C GLN A 43 -21.39 10.06 -27.12
N CYS A 44 -21.14 11.32 -27.47
CA CYS A 44 -21.18 12.44 -26.53
C CYS A 44 -22.17 13.51 -26.99
N HIS A 45 -22.17 13.87 -28.26
CA HIS A 45 -23.01 14.93 -28.80
C HIS A 45 -24.25 14.36 -29.48
N ASN A 46 -25.30 15.18 -29.53
CA ASN A 46 -26.47 14.90 -30.35
C ASN A 46 -26.63 16.00 -31.42
N ASP A 47 -27.30 15.66 -32.52
CA ASP A 47 -27.50 16.52 -33.69
C ASP A 47 -28.58 17.61 -33.47
N LYS A 48 -29.44 17.45 -32.46
CA LYS A 48 -30.49 18.42 -32.11
C LYS A 48 -29.95 19.58 -31.27
N ASP A 49 -29.08 19.28 -30.31
CA ASP A 49 -28.39 20.21 -29.42
C ASP A 49 -26.96 19.74 -29.18
N TRP A 50 -26.04 20.26 -30.00
CA TRP A 50 -24.62 19.93 -29.94
C TRP A 50 -23.96 20.28 -28.60
N LYS A 51 -24.52 21.24 -27.85
CA LYS A 51 -23.93 21.70 -26.58
C LYS A 51 -24.26 20.76 -25.43
N THR A 52 -25.41 20.08 -25.48
CA THR A 52 -25.76 19.06 -24.50
C THR A 52 -24.98 17.78 -24.76
N THR A 53 -24.17 17.39 -23.77
CA THR A 53 -23.40 16.15 -23.82
C THR A 53 -24.13 15.06 -23.04
N GLN A 54 -24.22 13.87 -23.63
CA GLN A 54 -24.91 12.68 -23.09
C GLN A 54 -23.91 11.56 -22.73
N PHE A 55 -22.68 11.95 -22.36
CA PHE A 55 -21.62 11.02 -22.03
C PHE A 55 -21.85 10.33 -20.68
N ASP A 56 -21.82 9.00 -20.68
CA ASP A 56 -22.00 8.17 -19.49
C ASP A 56 -20.65 7.69 -18.93
N HIS A 57 -20.26 8.22 -17.77
CA HIS A 57 -19.05 7.80 -17.06
C HIS A 57 -19.10 6.34 -16.57
N GLY A 58 -20.29 5.74 -16.41
CA GLY A 58 -20.46 4.33 -16.04
C GLY A 58 -19.88 3.36 -17.06
N ARG A 59 -19.65 3.81 -18.30
CA ARG A 59 -19.02 3.03 -19.37
C ARG A 59 -17.50 3.15 -19.39
N THR A 60 -16.92 3.90 -18.47
CA THR A 60 -15.49 4.16 -18.41
C THR A 60 -14.82 3.37 -17.29
N ARG A 61 -13.49 3.44 -17.22
CA ARG A 61 -12.71 2.90 -16.09
C ARG A 61 -12.74 3.78 -14.84
N PHE A 62 -13.56 4.83 -14.83
CA PHE A 62 -13.79 5.71 -13.68
C PHE A 62 -15.27 6.08 -13.56
N PRO A 63 -16.13 5.14 -13.12
CA PRO A 63 -17.54 5.44 -12.89
C PRO A 63 -17.72 6.49 -11.79
N LEU A 64 -18.41 7.58 -12.10
CA LEU A 64 -18.75 8.60 -11.11
C LEU A 64 -19.84 8.06 -10.18
N THR A 65 -19.47 7.87 -8.91
CA THR A 65 -20.34 7.28 -7.89
C THR A 65 -20.47 8.20 -6.70
N GLY A 66 -21.58 8.09 -5.96
CA GLY A 66 -21.81 8.88 -4.76
C GLY A 66 -21.74 10.38 -5.04
N SER A 67 -20.99 11.12 -4.21
CA SER A 67 -20.84 12.58 -4.35
C SER A 67 -20.23 13.03 -5.68
N HIS A 68 -19.44 12.18 -6.34
CA HIS A 68 -18.83 12.51 -7.64
C HIS A 68 -19.82 12.54 -8.80
N SER A 69 -21.00 11.92 -8.66
CA SER A 69 -22.02 11.86 -9.73
C SER A 69 -22.59 13.22 -10.13
N ARG A 70 -22.42 14.26 -9.29
CA ARG A 70 -22.92 15.62 -9.53
C ARG A 70 -21.82 16.62 -9.85
N VAL A 71 -20.59 16.16 -10.07
CA VAL A 71 -19.46 17.03 -10.37
C VAL A 71 -19.50 17.42 -11.85
N GLU A 72 -19.31 18.71 -12.11
CA GLU A 72 -19.23 19.26 -13.47
C GLU A 72 -18.00 18.73 -14.21
N CYS A 73 -18.11 18.47 -15.51
CA CYS A 73 -17.02 17.91 -16.34
C CYS A 73 -15.71 18.71 -16.20
N LYS A 74 -15.80 20.04 -16.20
CA LYS A 74 -14.65 20.97 -16.12
C LYS A 74 -13.87 20.90 -14.81
N ALA A 75 -14.46 20.35 -13.74
CA ALA A 75 -13.78 20.21 -12.46
C ALA A 75 -12.67 19.15 -12.53
N CYS A 76 -12.81 18.17 -13.43
CA CYS A 76 -11.83 17.11 -13.66
C CYS A 76 -11.09 17.32 -15.00
N HIS A 77 -11.83 17.66 -16.06
CA HIS A 77 -11.30 17.90 -17.39
C HIS A 77 -10.96 19.37 -17.59
N ALA A 78 -9.75 19.75 -17.18
CA ALA A 78 -9.24 21.11 -17.33
C ALA A 78 -8.98 21.49 -18.80
N THR A 79 -8.81 20.49 -19.67
CA THR A 79 -8.58 20.67 -21.10
C THR A 79 -9.69 20.00 -21.90
N LYS A 80 -9.67 20.19 -23.22
CA LYS A 80 -10.58 19.50 -24.16
C LYS A 80 -10.15 18.08 -24.48
N ARG A 81 -9.03 17.62 -23.91
CA ARG A 81 -8.64 16.21 -23.91
C ARG A 81 -9.31 15.58 -22.70
N PHE A 82 -10.14 14.58 -22.93
CA PHE A 82 -10.91 13.95 -21.83
C PHE A 82 -10.29 12.65 -21.34
N ASN A 83 -9.20 12.18 -21.98
CA ASN A 83 -8.58 10.88 -21.70
C ASN A 83 -7.33 10.98 -20.80
N ASP A 84 -6.97 12.18 -20.34
CA ASP A 84 -5.71 12.48 -19.63
C ASP A 84 -5.87 12.69 -18.11
N VAL A 85 -7.07 12.55 -17.59
CA VAL A 85 -7.36 12.79 -16.17
C VAL A 85 -6.89 11.62 -15.31
N GLN A 86 -6.12 11.94 -14.27
CA GLN A 86 -5.68 11.00 -13.25
C GLN A 86 -6.87 10.53 -12.40
N ARG A 87 -6.93 9.23 -12.14
CA ARG A 87 -8.07 8.58 -11.46
C ARG A 87 -7.83 8.37 -9.96
N ASP A 88 -6.59 8.49 -9.52
CA ASP A 88 -6.25 8.30 -8.12
C ASP A 88 -6.86 9.41 -7.27
N CYS A 89 -7.42 9.06 -6.11
CA CYS A 89 -8.10 10.01 -5.23
C CYS A 89 -7.20 11.21 -4.89
N VAL A 90 -5.91 10.95 -4.65
CA VAL A 90 -4.90 11.96 -4.30
C VAL A 90 -4.56 12.91 -5.45
N ALA A 91 -4.98 12.66 -6.69
CA ALA A 91 -4.80 13.63 -7.77
C ALA A 91 -5.59 14.92 -7.50
N CYS A 92 -6.75 14.81 -6.86
CA CYS A 92 -7.58 15.95 -6.48
C CYS A 92 -7.57 16.20 -4.97
N HIS A 93 -7.66 15.14 -4.16
CA HIS A 93 -7.89 15.21 -2.71
C HIS A 93 -6.62 15.21 -1.86
N ARG A 94 -5.43 15.46 -2.44
CA ARG A 94 -4.18 15.51 -1.66
C ARG A 94 -4.24 16.50 -0.50
N LYS A 95 -4.89 17.64 -0.70
CA LYS A 95 -5.04 18.69 0.32
C LYS A 95 -6.11 18.36 1.36
N ASP A 96 -7.02 17.44 1.03
CA ASP A 96 -8.12 17.02 1.89
C ASP A 96 -7.73 15.84 2.79
N ASP A 97 -6.60 15.18 2.51
CA ASP A 97 -6.12 14.04 3.28
C ASP A 97 -5.76 14.44 4.72
N ARG A 98 -6.63 14.04 5.65
CA ARG A 98 -6.45 14.26 7.09
C ARG A 98 -5.34 13.41 7.68
N HIS A 99 -4.96 12.32 7.02
CA HIS A 99 -3.97 11.38 7.54
C HIS A 99 -2.53 11.81 7.27
N LYS A 100 -2.33 12.81 6.40
CA LYS A 100 -1.02 13.35 6.03
C LYS A 100 -0.12 12.27 5.41
N ALA A 101 -0.66 11.50 4.47
CA ALA A 101 0.00 10.42 3.73
C ALA A 101 0.46 9.21 4.58
N ARG A 102 -0.03 9.06 5.82
CA ARG A 102 0.28 7.90 6.68
C ARG A 102 -0.25 6.57 6.16
N PHE A 103 -1.38 6.60 5.45
CA PHE A 103 -2.06 5.40 4.95
C PHE A 103 -1.99 5.25 3.41
N GLY A 104 -0.94 5.82 2.80
CA GLY A 104 -0.72 5.75 1.36
C GLY A 104 -1.77 6.53 0.55
N ALA A 105 -1.85 6.24 -0.75
CA ALA A 105 -2.71 6.95 -1.70
C ALA A 105 -4.04 6.24 -2.01
N ARG A 106 -4.20 4.99 -1.54
CA ARG A 106 -5.35 4.12 -1.86
C ARG A 106 -6.49 4.32 -0.87
N CYS A 107 -7.07 5.52 -0.89
CA CYS A 107 -8.13 5.92 0.03
C CYS A 107 -9.34 4.96 -0.01
N GLU A 108 -9.61 4.36 -1.17
CA GLU A 108 -10.69 3.41 -1.42
C GLU A 108 -10.57 2.09 -0.65
N THR A 109 -9.42 1.84 -0.01
CA THR A 109 -9.23 0.68 0.88
C THR A 109 -10.07 0.79 2.15
N CYS A 110 -10.37 2.02 2.58
CA CYS A 110 -11.13 2.29 3.80
C CYS A 110 -12.36 3.15 3.50
N HIS A 111 -12.20 4.20 2.69
CA HIS A 111 -13.26 5.15 2.38
C HIS A 111 -14.04 4.77 1.13
N ASN A 112 -15.26 5.28 1.02
CA ASN A 112 -16.08 5.12 -0.17
C ASN A 112 -16.65 6.47 -0.63
N THR A 113 -16.94 6.59 -1.92
CA THR A 113 -17.44 7.81 -2.56
C THR A 113 -18.88 8.16 -2.21
N ARG A 114 -19.67 7.21 -1.70
CA ARG A 114 -21.08 7.41 -1.31
C ARG A 114 -21.18 8.12 0.04
N ASN A 115 -20.36 7.71 1.01
CA ASN A 115 -20.27 8.31 2.33
C ASN A 115 -18.84 8.23 2.84
N TRP A 116 -18.08 9.31 2.65
CA TRP A 116 -16.65 9.37 2.99
C TRP A 116 -16.35 9.11 4.46
N LYS A 117 -17.24 9.56 5.37
CA LYS A 117 -17.07 9.39 6.82
C LYS A 117 -17.35 7.96 7.28
N SER A 118 -18.10 7.19 6.49
CA SER A 118 -18.30 5.77 6.74
C SER A 118 -17.15 5.02 6.09
N TRP A 119 -16.17 4.63 6.90
CA TRP A 119 -15.07 3.78 6.47
C TRP A 119 -15.19 2.42 7.15
N ASP A 120 -14.74 1.36 6.48
CA ASP A 120 -14.89 -0.02 6.95
C ASP A 120 -13.57 -0.77 6.76
N PHE A 121 -12.62 -0.48 7.65
CA PHE A 121 -11.35 -1.22 7.71
C PHE A 121 -11.28 -2.04 9.00
N ASN A 122 -11.00 -3.32 8.83
CA ASN A 122 -10.97 -4.30 9.90
C ASN A 122 -9.65 -5.06 9.89
N HIS A 123 -8.81 -4.81 10.89
CA HIS A 123 -7.52 -5.47 11.07
C HIS A 123 -7.63 -7.00 11.06
N ALA A 124 -8.63 -7.57 11.74
CA ALA A 124 -8.77 -9.02 11.86
C ALA A 124 -9.15 -9.71 10.53
N ARG A 125 -9.69 -8.96 9.57
CA ARG A 125 -10.11 -9.49 8.26
C ARG A 125 -9.18 -9.15 7.12
N GLN A 126 -8.47 -8.02 7.23
CA GLN A 126 -7.69 -7.46 6.13
C GLN A 126 -6.19 -7.48 6.40
N THR A 127 -5.76 -7.84 7.61
CA THR A 127 -4.33 -7.97 7.96
C THR A 127 -4.09 -9.28 8.70
N SER A 128 -2.82 -9.63 8.87
CA SER A 128 -2.39 -10.76 9.71
C SER A 128 -2.28 -10.38 11.19
N TYR A 129 -2.73 -9.18 11.59
CA TYR A 129 -2.52 -8.63 12.93
C TYR A 129 -3.86 -8.15 13.52
N PRO A 130 -4.67 -9.05 14.11
CA PRO A 130 -5.91 -8.68 14.77
C PRO A 130 -5.64 -7.90 16.06
N LEU A 131 -6.25 -6.72 16.19
CA LEU A 131 -6.23 -5.98 17.45
C LEU A 131 -7.13 -6.68 18.47
N THR A 132 -6.60 -6.98 19.65
CA THR A 132 -7.31 -7.70 20.71
C THR A 132 -7.19 -6.98 22.05
N GLY A 133 -8.17 -7.23 22.93
CA GLY A 133 -8.22 -6.64 24.26
C GLY A 133 -8.18 -5.10 24.23
N GLU A 134 -7.35 -4.49 25.06
CA GLU A 134 -7.25 -3.04 25.20
C GLU A 134 -6.76 -2.33 23.92
N HIS A 135 -6.06 -3.05 23.02
CA HIS A 135 -5.59 -2.48 21.75
C HIS A 135 -6.73 -2.22 20.75
N THR A 136 -7.93 -2.78 20.96
CA THR A 136 -9.07 -2.62 20.06
C THR A 136 -9.59 -1.18 19.94
N ARG A 137 -9.22 -0.31 20.89
CA ARG A 137 -9.68 1.08 20.98
C ARG A 137 -8.63 2.09 20.53
N LEU A 138 -7.44 1.63 20.12
CA LEU A 138 -6.37 2.53 19.70
C LEU A 138 -6.69 3.18 18.35
N SER A 139 -6.27 4.44 18.21
CA SER A 139 -6.24 5.08 16.90
C SER A 139 -5.14 4.46 16.04
N CYS A 140 -5.35 4.48 14.72
CA CYS A 140 -4.41 3.92 13.76
C CYS A 140 -3.00 4.52 13.90
N GLU A 141 -2.91 5.83 14.17
CA GLU A 141 -1.66 6.58 14.31
C GLU A 141 -0.86 6.24 15.57
N ALA A 142 -1.48 5.58 16.56
CA ALA A 142 -0.75 5.10 17.73
C ALA A 142 0.36 4.10 17.35
N CYS A 143 0.10 3.30 16.30
CA CYS A 143 1.05 2.35 15.74
C CYS A 143 1.66 2.89 14.44
N HIS A 144 0.83 3.38 13.50
CA HIS A 144 1.25 3.87 12.20
C HIS A 144 1.63 5.36 12.25
N SER A 145 2.72 5.66 12.96
CA SER A 145 3.19 7.03 13.15
C SER A 145 3.88 7.64 11.92
N GLN A 146 4.50 6.79 11.09
CA GLN A 146 5.29 7.18 9.93
C GLN A 146 4.49 7.20 8.62
N PRO A 147 4.83 8.08 7.66
CA PRO A 147 4.25 8.07 6.33
C PRO A 147 4.43 6.73 5.61
N ALA A 148 3.44 6.32 4.83
CA ALA A 148 3.55 5.10 4.03
C ALA A 148 4.62 5.28 2.94
N PRO A 149 5.56 4.32 2.78
CA PRO A 149 6.47 4.31 1.65
C PRO A 149 5.72 4.21 0.31
N SER A 150 6.37 4.63 -0.77
CA SER A 150 5.82 4.53 -2.12
C SER A 150 5.34 3.10 -2.44
N GLY A 151 4.09 2.98 -2.87
CA GLY A 151 3.47 1.70 -3.23
C GLY A 151 3.03 0.83 -2.05
N LYS A 152 3.18 1.30 -0.80
CA LYS A 152 2.69 0.60 0.40
C LYS A 152 1.48 1.32 1.00
N ALA A 153 0.62 0.55 1.68
CA ALA A 153 -0.54 1.10 2.38
C ALA A 153 -0.15 1.76 3.70
N VAL A 154 0.84 1.22 4.41
CA VAL A 154 1.35 1.74 5.68
C VAL A 154 2.86 1.55 5.76
N ALA A 155 3.52 2.34 6.59
CA ALA A 155 4.87 2.01 7.04
C ALA A 155 4.84 0.73 7.88
N GLU A 156 5.91 -0.06 7.80
CA GLU A 156 6.05 -1.26 8.62
C GLU A 156 6.07 -0.89 10.10
N THR A 157 5.40 -1.70 10.91
CA THR A 157 5.31 -1.51 12.36
C THR A 157 5.62 -2.85 13.02
N GLY A 158 6.35 -2.78 14.14
CA GLY A 158 6.64 -3.97 14.94
C GLY A 158 5.36 -4.63 15.42
N GLN A 159 5.34 -5.97 15.39
CA GLN A 159 4.17 -6.78 15.74
C GLN A 159 4.34 -7.48 17.09
N ARG A 160 5.52 -7.40 17.71
CA ARG A 160 5.76 -7.99 19.04
C ARG A 160 5.50 -6.97 20.12
N CYS A 161 5.05 -7.42 21.28
CA CYS A 161 4.77 -6.56 22.42
C CYS A 161 5.95 -5.63 22.72
N PHE A 162 7.17 -6.19 22.72
CA PHE A 162 8.40 -5.47 23.03
C PHE A 162 8.80 -4.40 22.00
N ASP A 163 8.31 -4.48 20.76
CA ASP A 163 8.62 -3.47 19.74
C ASP A 163 7.97 -2.11 20.08
N CYS A 164 6.89 -2.11 20.88
CA CYS A 164 6.21 -0.90 21.36
C CYS A 164 6.42 -0.68 22.87
N HIS A 165 6.31 -1.74 23.67
CA HIS A 165 6.28 -1.68 25.14
C HIS A 165 7.63 -1.90 25.81
N ARG A 166 8.75 -1.71 25.10
CA ARG A 166 10.10 -1.86 25.69
C ARG A 166 10.28 -1.02 26.96
N LYS A 167 9.73 0.20 26.97
CA LYS A 167 9.84 1.12 28.12
C LYS A 167 8.88 0.79 29.25
N ASP A 168 7.89 -0.06 28.99
CA ASP A 168 6.89 -0.48 29.96
C ASP A 168 7.24 -1.83 30.60
N ASP A 169 8.34 -2.46 30.16
CA ASP A 169 8.81 -3.72 30.73
C ASP A 169 9.36 -3.50 32.14
N ALA A 170 8.59 -3.93 33.14
CA ALA A 170 8.96 -3.86 34.54
C ALA A 170 10.04 -4.89 34.95
N HIS A 171 10.44 -5.78 34.04
CA HIS A 171 11.42 -6.84 34.32
C HIS A 171 12.80 -6.54 33.74
N ASP A 172 13.01 -5.36 33.15
CA ASP A 172 14.29 -4.95 32.56
C ASP A 172 14.89 -6.02 31.60
N GLY A 173 14.03 -6.71 30.84
CA GLY A 173 14.42 -7.73 29.87
C GLY A 173 14.73 -9.13 30.44
N GLN A 174 14.57 -9.36 31.74
CA GLN A 174 14.96 -10.63 32.39
C GLN A 174 14.24 -11.87 31.84
N PHE A 175 13.03 -11.73 31.34
CA PHE A 175 12.22 -12.85 30.81
C PHE A 175 12.18 -12.91 29.27
N GLY A 176 12.99 -12.09 28.59
CA GLY A 176 12.97 -11.95 27.13
C GLY A 176 11.71 -11.24 26.60
N GLY A 177 11.55 -11.22 25.28
CA GLY A 177 10.54 -10.40 24.60
C GLY A 177 9.17 -11.04 24.37
N ARG A 178 8.92 -12.26 24.88
CA ARG A 178 7.65 -13.00 24.70
C ARG A 178 6.70 -12.76 25.86
N CYS A 179 6.25 -11.51 25.98
CA CYS A 179 5.39 -11.06 27.06
C CYS A 179 4.07 -11.85 27.13
N GLU A 180 3.57 -12.30 25.99
CA GLU A 180 2.31 -13.05 25.82
C GLU A 180 2.31 -14.44 26.49
N GLN A 181 3.46 -14.93 26.97
CA GLN A 181 3.52 -16.17 27.75
C GLN A 181 2.90 -16.02 29.14
N CYS A 182 2.90 -14.79 29.67
CA CYS A 182 2.40 -14.49 31.00
C CYS A 182 1.29 -13.43 30.97
N HIS A 183 1.42 -12.43 30.10
CA HIS A 183 0.50 -11.29 29.99
C HIS A 183 -0.51 -11.47 28.87
N SER A 184 -1.68 -10.86 29.05
CA SER A 184 -2.76 -10.85 28.06
C SER A 184 -3.05 -9.45 27.55
N THR A 185 -3.46 -9.33 26.29
CA THR A 185 -3.96 -8.07 25.73
C THR A 185 -5.28 -7.63 26.37
N LYS A 186 -6.02 -8.54 27.03
CA LYS A 186 -7.24 -8.24 27.79
C LYS A 186 -6.98 -7.38 29.03
N GLY A 187 -5.74 -7.39 29.54
CA GLY A 187 -5.34 -6.58 30.68
C GLY A 187 -3.97 -7.02 31.18
N TRP A 188 -3.05 -6.07 31.30
CA TRP A 188 -1.65 -6.38 31.63
C TRP A 188 -1.46 -7.08 32.99
N LYS A 189 -2.32 -6.74 33.96
CA LYS A 189 -2.33 -7.36 35.30
C LYS A 189 -3.07 -8.70 35.34
N GLN A 190 -3.80 -9.06 34.28
CA GLN A 190 -4.45 -10.36 34.16
C GLN A 190 -3.43 -11.35 33.57
N LEU A 191 -2.96 -12.25 34.43
CA LEU A 191 -2.07 -13.32 34.00
C LEU A 191 -2.88 -14.47 33.42
N GLU A 192 -2.50 -14.94 32.24
CA GLU A 192 -3.12 -16.12 31.64
C GLU A 192 -2.74 -17.35 32.46
N LYS A 193 -3.74 -18.03 33.05
CA LYS A 193 -3.53 -19.23 33.90
C LYS A 193 -3.28 -20.50 33.06
N HIS A 194 -2.61 -20.38 31.92
CA HIS A 194 -2.29 -21.54 31.08
C HIS A 194 -1.22 -22.43 31.72
N PHE A 195 -0.48 -21.94 32.71
CA PHE A 195 0.32 -22.74 33.63
C PHE A 195 -0.52 -23.26 34.80
N SER A 196 -1.50 -24.10 34.53
CA SER A 196 -1.88 -25.10 35.53
C SER A 196 -0.81 -26.19 35.48
N LEU A 197 0.09 -26.18 36.46
CA LEU A 197 0.90 -27.35 36.82
C LEU A 197 -0.05 -28.47 37.29
N SER A 198 -0.80 -29.05 36.36
CA SER A 198 -1.56 -30.27 36.58
C SER A 198 -0.91 -31.38 35.76
N GLN A 199 0.27 -31.78 36.19
CA GLN A 199 0.78 -33.14 36.00
C GLN A 199 1.84 -33.39 37.07
N LYS A 200 1.38 -33.90 38.21
CA LYS A 200 2.19 -34.81 39.01
C LYS A 200 2.41 -36.07 38.18
N GLN A 201 3.32 -36.02 37.22
CA GLN A 201 3.87 -37.22 36.63
C GLN A 201 5.38 -37.12 36.74
N ALA A 202 5.92 -37.88 37.67
CA ALA A 202 7.35 -38.11 37.75
C ALA A 202 7.84 -38.61 36.38
N PRO A 203 8.98 -38.12 35.86
CA PRO A 203 9.53 -38.65 34.63
C PRO A 203 10.08 -40.05 34.90
N THR A 204 9.29 -41.09 34.61
CA THR A 204 9.86 -42.42 34.40
C THR A 204 10.39 -42.48 32.98
N MET A 205 11.70 -42.31 32.82
CA MET A 205 12.38 -42.71 31.58
C MET A 205 12.40 -44.25 31.52
N ASN A 206 11.58 -44.83 30.66
CA ASN A 206 11.78 -46.20 30.20
C ASN A 206 12.69 -46.18 28.98
N VAL A 207 13.93 -46.63 29.16
CA VAL A 207 14.84 -46.90 28.06
C VAL A 207 14.73 -48.39 27.74
N GLN A 208 14.08 -48.75 26.63
CA GLN A 208 14.18 -50.09 26.05
C GLN A 208 15.48 -50.19 25.27
N PHE A 209 16.43 -50.97 25.80
CA PHE A 209 17.60 -51.39 25.05
C PHE A 209 17.25 -52.62 24.21
N SER A 210 16.96 -52.42 22.93
CA SER A 210 17.05 -53.48 21.94
C SER A 210 18.53 -53.75 21.65
N HIS A 211 18.94 -54.98 21.95
CA HIS A 211 20.26 -55.56 21.80
C HIS A 211 21.11 -54.97 20.65
N LEU A 212 22.16 -54.23 21.03
CA LEU A 212 23.36 -54.06 20.20
C LEU A 212 24.57 -54.25 21.12
N VAL A 213 25.29 -55.34 20.90
CA VAL A 213 26.55 -55.62 21.58
C VAL A 213 27.58 -54.61 21.07
N VAL A 214 27.97 -53.66 21.92
CA VAL A 214 29.09 -52.75 21.67
C VAL A 214 30.26 -53.20 22.55
N VAL A 215 31.31 -53.66 21.88
CA VAL A 215 32.63 -53.93 22.48
C VAL A 215 33.21 -52.60 22.96
N VAL A 216 33.54 -52.51 24.25
CA VAL A 216 34.10 -51.31 24.87
C VAL A 216 35.57 -51.16 24.49
N ALA A 217 35.92 -50.08 23.79
CA ALA A 217 37.28 -49.55 23.78
C ALA A 217 37.34 -48.35 24.74
N VAL A 218 38.17 -48.48 25.76
CA VAL A 218 38.43 -47.46 26.78
C VAL A 218 39.29 -46.34 26.21
N GLY A 219 38.89 -45.10 26.51
CA GLY A 219 39.75 -43.92 26.44
C GLY A 219 39.28 -42.87 25.42
N SER A 220 38.63 -41.82 25.93
CA SER A 220 38.78 -40.40 25.54
C SER A 220 37.58 -39.60 26.06
N THR A 221 37.86 -38.55 26.83
CA THR A 221 36.92 -37.58 27.39
C THR A 221 36.03 -36.91 26.32
N PRO A 222 34.72 -36.71 26.54
CA PRO A 222 33.87 -35.92 25.65
C PRO A 222 33.98 -34.39 25.92
N PRO A 223 33.85 -33.52 24.89
CA PRO A 223 33.88 -32.08 25.06
C PRO A 223 32.53 -31.52 25.55
N LEU A 224 32.60 -30.50 26.40
CA LEU A 224 31.48 -29.64 26.79
C LEU A 224 31.10 -28.72 25.62
N VAL A 225 29.84 -28.77 25.21
CA VAL A 225 29.25 -27.82 24.26
C VAL A 225 28.51 -26.75 25.08
N HIS A 226 29.09 -25.56 25.20
CA HIS A 226 28.40 -24.36 25.68
C HIS A 226 28.15 -23.45 24.48
N ASP A 227 26.89 -23.05 24.27
CA ASP A 227 26.50 -22.02 23.32
C ASP A 227 27.03 -20.65 23.80
N ALA A 228 28.05 -20.16 23.12
CA ALA A 228 28.61 -18.83 23.35
C ALA A 228 27.73 -17.77 22.67
N HIS A 229 27.03 -16.96 23.46
CA HIS A 229 26.55 -15.65 23.02
C HIS A 229 27.73 -14.66 23.01
N PRO A 230 27.85 -13.76 22.01
CA PRO A 230 28.89 -12.74 22.00
C PRO A 230 28.64 -11.70 23.11
N PRO A 231 29.68 -11.20 23.80
CA PRO A 231 29.51 -10.19 24.83
C PRO A 231 29.13 -8.82 24.23
N HIS A 232 28.12 -8.20 24.83
CA HIS A 232 27.82 -6.79 24.65
C HIS A 232 29.00 -5.93 25.12
N GLN A 233 29.54 -5.09 24.23
CA GLN A 233 30.47 -4.02 24.60
C GLN A 233 29.71 -2.91 25.33
N ALA A 234 30.14 -2.61 26.56
CA ALA A 234 29.76 -1.39 27.25
C ALA A 234 30.48 -0.17 26.61
N PRO A 235 29.86 1.02 26.55
CA PRO A 235 30.52 2.20 26.02
C PRO A 235 31.56 2.77 27.01
N ASP A 236 32.74 3.11 26.50
CA ASP A 236 33.83 3.80 27.22
C ASP A 236 33.42 5.26 27.56
N PRO A 237 33.59 5.70 28.82
CA PRO A 237 33.23 7.06 29.25
C PRO A 237 34.23 8.16 28.86
N ARG A 238 35.19 7.95 27.94
CA ARG A 238 36.14 9.00 27.55
C ARG A 238 36.17 9.25 26.04
N GLY A 239 35.51 10.34 25.65
CA GLY A 239 35.53 10.85 24.29
C GLY A 239 36.94 11.11 23.76
N ARG A 240 37.31 10.42 22.68
CA ARG A 240 38.28 10.88 21.69
C ARG A 240 37.84 10.44 20.30
N VAL A 241 37.47 11.43 19.50
CA VAL A 241 37.24 11.30 18.06
C VAL A 241 38.55 10.90 17.38
N ARG A 242 38.57 9.80 16.64
CA ARG A 242 39.62 9.51 15.66
C ARG A 242 39.00 9.38 14.27
N ALA A 243 39.46 10.26 13.39
CA ALA A 243 39.15 10.30 11.97
C ALA A 243 39.57 9.00 11.28
N ALA A 244 38.67 8.46 10.44
CA ALA A 244 38.96 7.33 9.58
C ALA A 244 39.68 7.81 8.31
N ALA A 245 40.86 7.25 8.08
CA ALA A 245 41.52 7.23 6.78
C ALA A 245 41.32 5.84 6.17
N GLY A 246 40.74 5.79 4.97
CA GLY A 246 40.75 4.64 4.07
C GLY A 246 40.66 5.21 2.64
N SER A 247 41.77 5.27 1.91
CA SER A 247 42.26 4.20 1.01
C SER A 247 41.34 4.00 -0.19
N GLY A 248 41.60 4.76 -1.26
CA GLY A 248 41.14 4.48 -2.62
C GLY A 248 42.33 4.14 -3.52
N PHE A 249 42.38 2.88 -3.96
CA PHE A 249 42.84 2.47 -5.29
C PHE A 249 41.56 2.55 -6.18
N ASP A 250 41.54 2.89 -7.47
CA ASP A 250 42.53 2.72 -8.53
C ASP A 250 42.12 3.55 -9.78
N ALA A 251 42.97 3.50 -10.82
CA ALA A 251 42.79 3.91 -12.22
C ALA A 251 43.28 5.33 -12.62
N GLY A 252 44.54 5.36 -13.05
CA GLY A 252 45.09 6.39 -13.91
C GLY A 252 44.72 6.21 -15.39
N GLY A 253 44.96 7.27 -16.17
CA GLY A 253 45.24 7.15 -17.60
C GLY A 253 44.54 8.15 -18.53
N GLY A 254 45.25 9.26 -18.84
CA GLY A 254 45.48 9.59 -20.26
C GLY A 254 44.73 10.76 -20.91
N ALA A 255 45.49 11.85 -21.07
CA ALA A 255 45.67 12.63 -22.30
C ALA A 255 44.59 13.59 -22.85
N ARG A 256 44.99 14.88 -22.78
CA ARG A 256 44.83 16.01 -23.71
C ARG A 256 44.40 15.67 -25.16
N ALA A 257 43.50 16.48 -25.71
CA ALA A 257 43.71 17.41 -26.84
C ALA A 257 42.37 17.82 -27.48
N GLY A 258 42.26 19.09 -27.93
CA GLY A 258 41.18 19.57 -28.81
C GLY A 258 40.31 20.63 -28.18
#